data_AF-A0A258W0L4-F1
#
_entry.id   AF-A0A258W0L4-F1
#
_cell.length_a   1.000
_cell.length_b   1.000
_cell.length_c   1.000
_cell.angle_alpha   90.00
_cell.angle_beta   90.00
_cell.angle_gamma   90.00
#
_symmetry.space_group_name_H-M   'P 1'
#
loop_
_entity.id
_entity.type
_entity.pdbx_description
1 polymer ?
#
loop_
_entity_poly.entity_id
_entity_poly.type
_entity_poly.pdbx_seq_one_letter_code
_entity_poly.pdbx_strand_id
1 'polypeptide(L)'
;MSELLVNLLFAAVAFSALLIVVTYLLINRRLRFCRKASDTLIKEFVVSRPAQLLIPRAKDLGFTSFYLVDKESGKIHSKEVWNDAPGVNLIDLQKKISEIKNLTLDTQIIAVPPFLRWNVRFEIESGVIKSIRRLDLD
;
A
#
# COMPACT_ATOMS: atom_id res chain seq x y z
N MET A 1 45.90 27.33 -6.20
CA MET A 1 44.91 27.24 -5.09
C MET A 1 43.50 27.62 -5.55
N SER A 2 43.30 28.69 -6.33
CA SER A 2 41.99 29.11 -6.84
C SER A 2 41.32 28.11 -7.80
N GLU A 3 42.07 27.55 -8.75
CA GLU A 3 41.55 26.59 -9.74
C GLU A 3 41.05 25.29 -9.10
N LEU A 4 41.71 24.85 -8.02
CA LEU A 4 41.36 23.62 -7.30
C LEU A 4 40.04 23.79 -6.54
N LEU A 5 39.80 24.97 -5.95
CA LEU A 5 38.53 25.34 -5.31
C LEU A 5 37.37 25.43 -6.31
N VAL A 6 37.61 26.03 -7.48
CA VAL A 6 36.60 26.14 -8.55
C VAL A 6 36.23 24.75 -9.08
N ASN A 7 37.20 23.88 -9.33
CA ASN A 7 36.94 22.50 -9.74
C ASN A 7 36.17 21.69 -8.69
N LEU A 8 36.44 21.92 -7.39
CA LEU A 8 35.71 21.27 -6.30
C LEU A 8 34.23 21.72 -6.25
N LEU A 9 33.97 23.02 -6.47
CA LEU A 9 32.62 23.56 -6.58
C LEU A 9 31.86 22.98 -7.77
N PHE A 10 32.48 22.91 -8.95
CA PHE A 10 31.87 22.29 -10.12
C PHE A 10 31.57 20.80 -9.89
N ALA A 11 32.49 20.06 -9.27
CA ALA A 11 32.27 18.66 -8.93
C ALA A 11 31.12 18.46 -7.94
N ALA A 12 31.00 19.33 -6.92
CA ALA A 12 29.92 19.28 -5.95
C ALA A 12 28.54 19.57 -6.59
N VAL A 13 28.47 20.54 -7.50
CA VAL A 13 27.25 20.84 -8.26
C VAL A 13 26.88 19.68 -9.19
N ALA A 14 27.85 19.11 -9.91
CA ALA A 14 27.62 17.96 -10.78
C ALA A 14 27.14 16.73 -10.01
N PHE A 15 27.74 16.44 -8.85
CA PHE A 15 27.32 15.35 -7.97
C PHE A 15 25.91 15.55 -7.42
N SER A 16 25.57 16.78 -7.03
CA SER A 16 24.23 17.13 -6.53
C SER A 16 23.17 16.95 -7.63
N ALA A 17 23.46 17.39 -8.85
CA ALA A 17 22.59 17.19 -10.00
C ALA A 17 22.39 15.69 -10.31
N LEU A 18 23.47 14.91 -10.27
CA LEU A 18 23.40 13.46 -10.47
C LEU A 18 22.52 12.79 -9.41
N LEU A 19 22.68 13.15 -8.14
CA LEU A 19 21.88 12.64 -7.04
C LEU A 19 20.39 12.94 -7.22
N ILE A 20 20.05 14.17 -7.62
CA ILE A 20 18.66 14.57 -7.89
C ILE A 20 18.07 13.71 -9.00
N VAL A 21 18.79 13.53 -10.11
CA VAL A 21 18.31 12.72 -11.25
C VAL A 21 18.13 11.25 -10.86
N VAL A 22 19.10 10.66 -10.17
CA VAL A 22 19.03 9.26 -9.72
C VAL A 22 17.87 9.06 -8.75
N THR A 23 17.72 9.97 -7.78
CA THR A 23 16.63 9.91 -6.80
C THR A 23 15.27 10.03 -7.49
N TYR A 24 15.13 10.97 -8.42
CA TYR A 24 13.93 11.15 -9.22
C TYR A 24 13.57 9.89 -10.02
N LEU A 25 14.54 9.27 -10.69
CA LEU A 25 14.33 8.03 -11.45
C LEU A 25 13.93 6.86 -10.54
N LEU A 26 14.57 6.70 -9.38
CA LEU A 26 14.26 5.65 -8.41
C LEU A 26 12.83 5.81 -7.85
N ILE A 27 12.43 7.03 -7.48
CA ILE A 27 11.09 7.34 -7.00
C ILE A 27 10.06 7.03 -8.09
N ASN A 28 10.26 7.53 -9.32
CA ASN A 28 9.32 7.29 -10.43
C ASN A 28 9.19 5.82 -10.83
N ARG A 29 10.28 5.04 -10.74
CA ARG A 29 10.23 3.60 -11.00
C ARG A 29 9.42 2.89 -9.92
N ARG A 30 9.65 3.23 -8.65
CA ARG A 30 8.89 2.65 -7.52
C ARG A 30 7.41 3.05 -7.57
N LEU A 31 7.10 4.31 -7.88
CA LEU A 31 5.74 4.80 -8.12
C LEU A 31 5.01 4.00 -9.18
N ARG A 32 5.67 3.69 -10.31
CA ARG A 32 5.08 2.86 -11.37
C ARG A 32 4.81 1.43 -10.91
N PHE A 33 5.76 0.81 -10.19
CA PHE A 33 5.58 -0.54 -9.65
C PHE A 33 4.40 -0.58 -8.69
N CYS A 34 4.37 0.36 -7.75
CA CYS A 34 3.26 0.60 -6.86
C CYS A 34 1.98 0.71 -7.70
N ARG A 35 1.82 1.77 -8.49
CA ARG A 35 0.60 2.01 -9.29
C ARG A 35 0.08 0.74 -9.99
N LYS A 36 0.99 -0.01 -10.62
CA LYS A 36 0.67 -1.30 -11.24
C LYS A 36 0.14 -2.35 -10.27
N ALA A 37 0.74 -2.51 -9.08
CA ALA A 37 0.26 -3.43 -8.05
C ALA A 37 -1.15 -3.06 -7.52
N SER A 38 -1.43 -1.77 -7.27
CA SER A 38 -2.79 -1.34 -6.90
C SER A 38 -3.79 -1.57 -8.03
N ASP A 39 -3.43 -1.20 -9.26
CA ASP A 39 -4.30 -1.41 -10.43
C ASP A 39 -4.55 -2.91 -10.67
N THR A 40 -3.56 -3.76 -10.39
CA THR A 40 -3.69 -5.22 -10.45
C THR A 40 -4.66 -5.72 -9.37
N LEU A 41 -4.56 -5.23 -8.15
CA LEU A 41 -5.49 -5.58 -7.06
C LEU A 41 -6.92 -5.14 -7.40
N ILE A 42 -7.12 -3.94 -7.93
CA ILE A 42 -8.45 -3.46 -8.33
C ILE A 42 -9.02 -4.27 -9.50
N LYS A 43 -8.20 -4.64 -10.50
CA LYS A 43 -8.65 -5.40 -11.68
C LYS A 43 -8.90 -6.87 -11.39
N GLU A 44 -8.08 -7.50 -10.57
CA GLU A 44 -8.21 -8.93 -10.23
C GLU A 44 -9.37 -9.19 -9.27
N PHE A 45 -9.66 -8.25 -8.37
CA PHE A 45 -10.80 -8.36 -7.48
C PHE A 45 -12.05 -7.77 -8.12
N VAL A 46 -12.81 -8.64 -8.78
CA VAL A 46 -14.15 -8.30 -9.29
C VAL A 46 -15.11 -8.11 -8.10
N VAL A 47 -15.95 -7.08 -8.16
CA VAL A 47 -17.09 -6.90 -7.25
C VAL A 47 -17.89 -8.21 -7.15
N SER A 48 -18.40 -8.55 -5.97
CA SER A 48 -19.08 -9.82 -5.67
C SER A 48 -18.18 -11.03 -5.39
N ARG A 49 -16.86 -10.84 -5.20
CA ARG A 49 -15.94 -11.88 -4.71
C ARG A 49 -15.85 -11.90 -3.17
N PRO A 50 -15.54 -13.05 -2.56
CA PRO A 50 -15.34 -13.15 -1.11
C PRO A 50 -14.07 -12.38 -0.70
N ALA A 51 -14.20 -11.57 0.35
CA ALA A 51 -13.13 -10.72 0.84
C ALA A 51 -11.94 -11.47 1.45
N GLN A 52 -12.10 -12.77 1.77
CA GLN A 52 -11.04 -13.62 2.33
C GLN A 52 -9.81 -13.76 1.41
N LEU A 53 -10.00 -13.59 0.11
CA LEU A 53 -8.95 -13.67 -0.90
C LEU A 53 -8.10 -12.39 -0.98
N LEU A 54 -8.59 -11.26 -0.44
CA LEU A 54 -7.89 -9.97 -0.49
C LEU A 54 -6.57 -10.00 0.25
N ILE A 55 -6.55 -10.59 1.44
CA ILE A 55 -5.41 -10.58 2.36
C ILE A 55 -4.18 -11.29 1.76
N PRO A 56 -4.24 -12.57 1.33
CA PRO A 56 -3.08 -13.24 0.76
C PRO A 56 -2.59 -12.52 -0.50
N ARG A 57 -3.51 -12.05 -1.35
CA ARG A 57 -3.13 -11.39 -2.59
C ARG A 57 -2.52 -10.01 -2.39
N ALA A 58 -3.01 -9.23 -1.43
CA ALA A 58 -2.41 -7.96 -1.06
C ALA A 58 -0.98 -8.14 -0.53
N LYS A 59 -0.75 -9.20 0.26
CA LYS A 59 0.59 -9.57 0.70
C LYS A 59 1.51 -9.92 -0.48
N ASP A 60 1.05 -10.76 -1.41
CA ASP A 60 1.81 -11.13 -2.61
C ASP A 60 2.17 -9.91 -3.50
N LEU A 61 1.29 -8.90 -3.52
CA LEU A 61 1.47 -7.67 -4.27
C LEU A 61 2.35 -6.63 -3.56
N GLY A 62 2.90 -6.95 -2.38
CA GLY A 62 3.86 -6.12 -1.65
C GLY A 62 3.23 -4.97 -0.85
N PHE A 63 1.95 -5.08 -0.48
CA PHE A 63 1.37 -4.21 0.53
C PHE A 63 1.99 -4.52 1.90
N THR A 64 1.97 -3.55 2.82
CA THR A 64 2.69 -3.65 4.10
C THR A 64 1.76 -3.58 5.30
N SER A 65 0.51 -3.15 5.11
CA SER A 65 -0.45 -3.02 6.20
C SER A 65 -1.88 -3.26 5.75
N PHE A 66 -2.68 -3.79 6.68
CA PHE A 66 -4.08 -4.10 6.50
C PHE A 66 -4.88 -3.55 7.68
N TYR A 67 -5.97 -2.86 7.39
CA TYR A 67 -6.85 -2.27 8.38
C TYR A 67 -8.28 -2.69 8.08
N LEU A 68 -8.98 -3.14 9.12
CA LEU A 68 -10.41 -3.38 9.09
C LEU A 68 -11.09 -2.27 9.89
N VAL A 69 -11.85 -1.42 9.23
CA VAL A 69 -12.50 -0.25 9.82
C VAL A 69 -13.99 -0.38 9.64
N ASP A 70 -14.78 -0.10 10.67
CA ASP A 70 -16.22 -0.02 10.53
C ASP A 70 -16.63 1.31 9.89
N LYS A 71 -17.46 1.23 8.84
CA LYS A 71 -17.81 2.40 8.02
C LYS A 71 -18.64 3.43 8.78
N GLU A 72 -19.51 2.98 9.68
CA GLU A 72 -20.48 3.82 10.38
C GLU A 72 -19.88 4.44 11.65
N SER A 73 -19.14 3.65 12.41
CA SER A 73 -18.54 4.05 13.68
C SER A 73 -17.11 4.58 13.55
N GLY A 74 -16.44 4.35 12.41
CA GLY A 74 -15.02 4.68 12.21
C GLY A 74 -14.06 3.85 13.08
N LYS A 75 -14.55 2.84 13.81
CA LYS A 75 -13.76 2.03 14.73
C LYS A 75 -12.87 1.06 13.96
N ILE A 76 -11.59 1.00 14.34
CA ILE A 76 -10.66 0.00 13.80
C ILE A 76 -10.87 -1.33 14.54
N HIS A 77 -11.34 -2.34 13.82
CA HIS A 77 -11.54 -3.70 14.33
C HIS A 77 -10.26 -4.55 14.29
N SER A 78 -9.42 -4.33 13.29
CA SER A 78 -8.14 -5.02 13.15
C SER A 78 -7.14 -4.12 12.45
N LYS A 79 -5.89 -4.15 12.90
CA LYS A 79 -4.76 -3.50 12.26
C LYS A 79 -3.63 -4.50 12.22
N GLU A 80 -3.10 -4.74 11.03
CA GLU A 80 -1.92 -5.54 10.83
C GLU A 80 -0.89 -4.80 10.02
N VAL A 81 0.36 -4.98 10.41
CA VAL A 81 1.53 -4.48 9.71
C VAL A 81 2.37 -5.71 9.41
N TRP A 82 2.48 -6.06 8.13
CA TRP A 82 3.33 -7.14 7.67
C TRP A 82 4.76 -6.62 7.67
N ASN A 83 5.43 -6.81 8.81
CA ASN A 83 6.89 -6.79 8.84
C ASN A 83 7.37 -8.13 8.27
N ASP A 84 8.48 -8.16 7.54
CA ASP A 84 9.05 -9.36 6.90
C ASP A 84 9.42 -10.52 7.88
N ALA A 85 9.03 -10.40 9.16
CA ALA A 85 9.09 -11.49 10.13
C ALA A 85 7.90 -12.45 9.94
N PRO A 86 8.12 -13.78 10.08
CA PRO A 86 7.04 -14.76 10.03
C PRO A 86 6.17 -14.60 11.27
N GLY A 87 5.01 -13.96 11.17
CA GLY A 87 4.22 -13.77 12.37
C GLY A 87 2.90 -13.05 12.25
N VAL A 88 2.06 -13.40 11.27
CA VAL A 88 0.61 -13.47 11.51
C VAL A 88 0.01 -14.66 10.77
N ASN A 89 -0.80 -15.44 11.49
CA ASN A 89 -1.53 -16.55 10.93
C ASN A 89 -2.66 -16.00 10.04
N LEU A 90 -2.46 -16.06 8.71
CA LEU A 90 -3.45 -15.65 7.70
C LEU A 90 -4.86 -16.20 7.99
N ILE A 91 -4.92 -17.37 8.62
CA ILE A 91 -6.13 -18.07 9.02
C ILE A 91 -6.94 -17.26 10.03
N ASP A 92 -6.31 -16.61 11.02
CA ASP A 92 -7.01 -15.87 12.08
C ASP A 92 -7.64 -14.58 11.53
N LEU A 93 -6.97 -13.93 10.59
CA LEU A 93 -7.52 -12.80 9.84
C LEU A 93 -8.70 -13.18 8.96
N GLN A 94 -8.58 -14.30 8.24
CA GLN A 94 -9.65 -14.81 7.38
C GLN A 94 -10.87 -15.21 8.21
N LYS A 95 -10.66 -15.80 9.39
CA LYS A 95 -11.71 -16.08 10.36
C LYS A 95 -12.42 -14.81 10.80
N LYS A 96 -11.68 -13.76 11.18
CA LYS A 96 -12.27 -12.46 11.53
C LYS A 96 -13.18 -11.92 10.43
N ILE A 97 -12.73 -11.93 9.17
CA ILE A 97 -13.57 -11.50 8.03
C ILE A 97 -14.83 -12.38 7.88
N SER A 98 -14.70 -13.69 8.08
CA SER A 98 -15.80 -14.65 7.91
C SER A 98 -16.87 -14.60 9.01
N GLU A 99 -16.48 -14.20 10.22
CA GLU A 99 -17.35 -14.15 11.40
C GLU A 99 -18.24 -12.90 11.42
N ILE A 100 -17.96 -11.92 10.56
CA ILE A 100 -18.70 -10.66 10.51
C ILE A 100 -20.00 -10.86 9.74
N LYS A 101 -21.09 -11.04 10.47
CA LYS A 101 -22.47 -11.02 9.95
C LYS A 101 -23.11 -9.67 10.28
N ASN A 102 -23.72 -9.03 9.29
CA ASN A 102 -24.56 -7.82 9.41
C ASN A 102 -23.87 -6.47 9.70
N LEU A 103 -22.56 -6.32 9.46
CA LEU A 103 -21.85 -5.03 9.55
C LEU A 103 -21.28 -4.59 8.19
N THR A 104 -21.40 -3.30 7.89
CA THR A 104 -20.77 -2.68 6.70
C THR A 104 -19.36 -2.25 7.07
N LEU A 105 -18.35 -2.99 6.61
CA LEU A 105 -16.96 -2.73 6.94
C LEU A 105 -16.20 -2.14 5.76
N ASP A 106 -15.40 -1.12 6.05
CA ASP A 106 -14.39 -0.60 5.16
C ASP A 106 -13.03 -1.21 5.50
N THR A 107 -12.56 -2.09 4.61
CA THR A 107 -11.19 -2.59 4.66
C THR A 107 -10.27 -1.64 3.93
N GLN A 108 -9.22 -1.17 4.59
CA GLN A 108 -8.17 -0.38 3.97
C GLN A 108 -6.88 -1.18 3.93
N ILE A 109 -6.37 -1.41 2.73
CA ILE A 109 -5.06 -2.01 2.51
C ILE A 109 -4.10 -0.88 2.18
N ILE A 110 -3.05 -0.74 2.98
CA ILE A 110 -2.08 0.35 2.88
C ILE A 110 -0.73 -0.24 2.50
N ALA A 111 -0.13 0.29 1.45
CA ALA A 111 1.27 0.04 1.13
C ALA A 111 2.09 1.25 1.56
N VAL A 112 3.11 1.03 2.38
CA VAL A 112 3.97 2.10 2.91
C VAL A 112 5.41 1.88 2.44
N PRO A 113 5.82 2.36 1.26
CA PRO A 113 7.20 2.77 1.06
C PRO A 113 7.49 4.03 1.89
N PRO A 114 8.75 4.26 2.33
CA PRO A 114 9.10 5.34 3.25
C PRO A 114 8.76 6.78 2.78
N PHE A 115 8.34 6.98 1.52
CA PHE A 115 8.11 8.31 0.93
C PHE A 115 6.76 8.49 0.23
N LEU A 116 5.92 7.45 0.10
CA LEU A 116 4.64 7.52 -0.63
C LEU A 116 3.60 6.64 0.07
N ARG A 117 2.58 7.24 0.68
CA ARG A 117 1.43 6.51 1.25
C ARG A 117 0.35 6.41 0.19
N TRP A 118 -0.15 5.22 -0.04
CA TRP A 118 -1.16 4.97 -1.06
C TRP A 118 -2.02 3.80 -0.59
N ASN A 119 -3.33 4.02 -0.64
CA ASN A 119 -4.32 3.22 0.07
C ASN A 119 -5.31 2.66 -0.94
N VAL A 120 -5.63 1.38 -0.82
CA VAL A 120 -6.76 0.78 -1.54
C VAL A 120 -7.84 0.43 -0.52
N ARG A 121 -9.02 1.03 -0.70
CA ARG A 121 -10.19 0.82 0.16
C ARG A 121 -11.15 -0.14 -0.51
N PHE A 122 -11.53 -1.18 0.22
CA PHE A 122 -12.53 -2.17 -0.12
C PHE A 122 -13.72 -1.97 0.81
N GLU A 123 -14.88 -1.74 0.24
CA GLU A 123 -16.13 -1.81 0.98
C GLU A 123 -16.60 -3.26 0.97
N ILE A 124 -16.73 -3.85 2.15
CA ILE A 124 -17.15 -5.22 2.36
C ILE A 124 -18.51 -5.21 3.04
N GLU A 125 -19.47 -5.90 2.44
CA GLU A 125 -20.79 -6.12 3.01
C GLU A 125 -21.04 -7.63 3.04
N SER A 126 -21.38 -8.16 4.22
CA SER A 126 -21.64 -9.60 4.40
C SER A 126 -20.53 -10.52 3.87
N GLY A 127 -19.26 -10.12 4.05
CA GLY A 127 -18.08 -10.88 3.61
C GLY A 127 -17.77 -10.80 2.11
N VAL A 128 -18.52 -10.00 1.35
CA VAL A 128 -18.39 -9.83 -0.09
C VAL A 128 -17.94 -8.40 -0.42
N ILE A 129 -17.06 -8.27 -1.42
CA ILE A 129 -16.59 -6.96 -1.90
C ILE A 129 -17.72 -6.27 -2.66
N LYS A 130 -18.19 -5.14 -2.13
CA LYS A 130 -19.23 -4.29 -2.73
C LYS A 130 -18.64 -3.22 -3.64
N SER A 131 -17.56 -2.58 -3.20
CA SER A 131 -16.89 -1.54 -3.98
C SER A 131 -15.39 -1.49 -3.68
N ILE A 132 -14.62 -0.98 -4.66
CA ILE A 132 -13.18 -0.82 -4.55
C ILE A 132 -12.85 0.61 -4.95
N ARG A 133 -12.10 1.32 -4.11
CA ARG A 133 -11.64 2.67 -4.38
C ARG A 133 -10.16 2.78 -4.09
N ARG A 134 -9.45 3.39 -5.04
CA ARG A 134 -8.09 3.85 -4.80
C ARG A 134 -8.15 5.22 -4.12
N LEU A 135 -7.49 5.33 -2.98
CA LEU A 135 -7.22 6.60 -2.31
C LEU A 135 -5.74 6.89 -2.54
N ASP A 136 -5.48 7.60 -3.64
CA ASP A 136 -4.22 8.31 -3.78
C ASP A 136 -4.26 9.42 -2.71
N LEU A 137 -3.36 9.34 -1.72
CA LEU A 137 -3.10 10.47 -0.84
C LEU A 137 -2.22 11.41 -1.65
N ASP A 138 -2.78 12.56 -2.05
CA ASP A 138 -2.04 13.71 -2.57
C ASP A 138 -0.87 14.08 -1.64
#